data_AF-A0A5C8B822-F1
#
_entry.id   AF-A0A5C8B822-F1
#
_cell.length_a   1.000
_cell.length_b   1.000
_cell.length_c   1.000
_cell.angle_alpha   90.00
_cell.angle_beta   90.00
_cell.angle_gamma   90.00
#
_symmetry.space_group_name_H-M   'P 1'
#
loop_
_entity.id
_entity.type
_entity.pdbx_description
1 polymer ?
#
loop_
_entity_poly.entity_id
_entity_poly.type
_entity_poly.pdbx_seq_one_letter_code
_entity_poly.pdbx_strand_id
1 'polypeptide(L)'
;MSASTKRAAAKPNEIYLERLYDAPVEAVWNAWVDPAQAAHWWGPRGFSLTTHSKSLSVGGQWRYTMHGPDGTDYPNIATYFEIEEHHKLVYDHGATDDTPALFRVTVFFTAIGKKTLMEMTMALATPEAAAQTRQFIKQAGGEATWDRFAEYLAEQTESKHRFVINRSFDTSIETMYDVWTKADHFSKWLPPTGFTMEFMRADLHEGGSSFYKMSNGSNVTMYGRAFYLEMKRPDRLVYTQQFCDEHENISRHPMAPTWPETMQTTVEFTAEGENRTRVTVTWEPVGDVKDDELQAFIKERRGMTMGWTGSFDKLEAYLSAA
;
A
#
# COMPACT_ATOMS: atom_id res chain seq x y z
N MET A 1 21.30 -15.08 2.94
CA MET A 1 21.06 -14.99 4.39
C MET A 1 21.16 -13.53 4.77
N SER A 2 20.02 -12.85 4.94
CA SER A 2 20.02 -11.47 5.45
C SER A 2 20.10 -11.57 6.97
N ALA A 3 21.10 -10.95 7.56
CA ALA A 3 21.14 -10.77 9.01
C ALA A 3 19.96 -9.87 9.38
N SER A 4 18.89 -10.48 9.89
CA SER A 4 17.82 -9.75 10.56
C SER A 4 18.44 -9.13 11.81
N THR A 5 18.84 -7.87 11.70
CA THR A 5 19.21 -7.06 12.86
C THR A 5 17.92 -6.88 13.65
N LYS A 6 17.75 -7.72 14.67
CA LYS A 6 16.56 -7.69 15.54
C LYS A 6 16.50 -6.30 16.19
N ARG A 7 15.60 -5.46 15.70
CA ARG A 7 15.42 -4.08 16.18
C ARG A 7 15.06 -4.11 17.68
N ALA A 8 15.61 -3.18 18.46
CA ALA A 8 15.16 -2.95 19.83
C ALA A 8 13.65 -2.59 19.83
N ALA A 9 12.91 -3.01 20.86
CA ALA A 9 11.48 -2.71 20.95
C ALA A 9 11.24 -1.19 20.83
N ALA A 10 10.31 -0.79 19.95
CA ALA A 10 9.93 0.60 19.81
C ALA A 10 9.45 1.15 21.16
N LYS A 11 9.85 2.38 21.51
CA LYS A 11 9.38 2.99 22.75
C LYS A 11 7.87 3.21 22.69
N PRO A 12 7.17 3.28 23.83
CA PRO A 12 5.71 3.46 23.84
C PRO A 12 5.22 4.75 23.16
N ASN A 13 6.08 5.77 23.08
CA ASN A 13 5.81 7.05 22.40
C ASN A 13 6.30 7.09 20.95
N GLU A 14 6.70 5.96 20.37
CA GLU A 14 7.19 5.86 19.01
C GLU A 14 6.20 5.08 18.11
N ILE A 15 6.03 5.58 16.90
CA ILE A 15 5.37 4.86 15.80
C ILE A 15 6.46 4.48 14.80
N TYR A 16 6.49 3.21 14.41
CA TYR A 16 7.48 2.70 13.48
C TYR A 16 6.84 2.12 12.24
N LEU A 17 7.54 2.30 11.14
CA LEU A 17 7.19 1.88 9.80
C LEU A 17 8.45 1.32 9.12
N GLU A 18 8.29 0.18 8.45
CA GLU A 18 9.31 -0.40 7.59
C GLU A 18 8.71 -0.64 6.19
N ARG A 19 9.40 -0.21 5.13
CA ARG A 19 8.97 -0.42 3.75
C ARG A 19 10.14 -0.84 2.88
N LEU A 20 9.93 -1.84 2.04
CA LEU A 20 10.87 -2.23 1.00
C LEU A 20 10.36 -1.69 -0.34
N TYR A 21 11.09 -0.77 -0.94
CA TYR A 21 10.75 -0.19 -2.25
C TYR A 21 11.58 -0.84 -3.35
N ASP A 22 10.95 -1.19 -4.47
CA ASP A 22 11.59 -1.67 -5.69
C ASP A 22 12.24 -0.53 -6.49
N ALA A 23 13.08 0.26 -5.81
CA ALA A 23 13.79 1.40 -6.37
C ALA A 23 15.18 1.55 -5.75
N PRO A 24 16.17 2.03 -6.52
CA PRO A 24 17.50 2.35 -5.99
C PRO A 24 17.41 3.50 -4.98
N VAL A 25 18.34 3.51 -4.02
CA VAL A 25 18.33 4.47 -2.90
C VAL A 25 18.38 5.92 -3.35
N GLU A 26 19.05 6.21 -4.47
CA GLU A 26 19.10 7.54 -5.08
C GLU A 26 17.70 8.02 -5.52
N ALA A 27 16.91 7.17 -6.16
CA ALA A 27 15.54 7.52 -6.56
C ALA A 27 14.64 7.76 -5.34
N VAL A 28 14.78 6.91 -4.31
CA VAL A 28 14.05 7.08 -3.05
C VAL A 28 14.42 8.39 -2.38
N TRP A 29 15.71 8.69 -2.25
CA TRP A 29 16.20 9.92 -1.64
C TRP A 29 15.75 11.17 -2.41
N ASN A 30 15.92 11.19 -3.73
CA ASN A 30 15.54 12.31 -4.58
C ASN A 30 14.05 12.63 -4.44
N ALA A 31 13.20 11.60 -4.41
CA ALA A 31 11.77 11.77 -4.25
C ALA A 31 11.36 12.38 -2.90
N TRP A 32 12.19 12.20 -1.87
CA TRP A 32 12.04 12.80 -0.53
C TRP A 32 12.48 14.27 -0.49
N VAL A 33 13.62 14.59 -1.09
CA VAL A 33 14.26 15.89 -0.94
C VAL A 33 13.86 16.90 -2.01
N ASP A 34 13.52 16.46 -3.21
CA ASP A 34 13.04 17.32 -4.29
C ASP A 34 11.56 17.70 -4.07
N PRO A 35 11.22 19.00 -3.93
CA PRO A 35 9.84 19.42 -3.74
C PRO A 35 8.94 19.12 -4.93
N ALA A 36 9.46 19.09 -6.16
CA ALA A 36 8.68 18.74 -7.34
C ALA A 36 8.25 17.27 -7.28
N GLN A 37 9.14 16.39 -6.85
CA GLN A 37 8.86 14.96 -6.71
C GLN A 37 7.92 14.67 -5.53
N ALA A 38 8.16 15.30 -4.38
CA ALA A 38 7.31 15.17 -3.20
C ALA A 38 5.84 15.53 -3.49
N ALA A 39 5.58 16.50 -4.38
CA ALA A 39 4.23 16.92 -4.75
C ALA A 39 3.37 15.80 -5.35
N HIS A 40 3.97 14.74 -5.90
CA HIS A 40 3.23 13.64 -6.52
C HIS A 40 2.71 12.62 -5.52
N TRP A 41 3.37 12.46 -4.37
CA TRP A 41 3.11 11.33 -3.46
C TRP A 41 2.89 11.72 -2.00
N TRP A 42 3.33 12.91 -1.57
CA TRP A 42 3.23 13.31 -0.17
C TRP A 42 1.78 13.55 0.26
N GLY A 43 1.38 12.88 1.35
CA GLY A 43 0.04 12.94 1.92
C GLY A 43 -0.86 11.76 1.51
N PRO A 44 -1.94 11.50 2.28
CA PRO A 44 -2.84 10.38 1.99
C PRO A 44 -3.52 10.48 0.62
N ARG A 45 -4.16 9.41 0.16
CA ARG A 45 -4.92 9.42 -1.11
C ARG A 45 -5.98 10.52 -1.11
N GLY A 46 -6.03 11.29 -2.20
CA GLY A 46 -6.93 12.43 -2.35
C GLY A 46 -6.32 13.77 -1.94
N PHE A 47 -5.16 13.78 -1.27
CA PHE A 47 -4.45 15.02 -0.94
C PHE A 47 -3.55 15.47 -2.10
N SER A 48 -3.48 16.79 -2.29
CA SER A 48 -2.44 17.46 -3.07
C SER A 48 -1.54 18.32 -2.18
N LEU A 49 -0.42 18.77 -2.72
CA LEU A 49 0.63 19.45 -1.98
C LEU A 49 1.10 20.70 -2.72
N THR A 50 1.14 21.83 -2.02
CA THR A 50 1.79 23.05 -2.50
C THR A 50 3.01 23.33 -1.62
N THR A 51 4.21 23.34 -2.23
CA THR A 51 5.43 23.79 -1.54
C THR A 51 5.61 25.29 -1.71
N HIS A 52 5.78 26.01 -0.60
CA HIS A 52 6.04 27.46 -0.58
C HIS A 52 7.53 27.76 -0.58
N SER A 53 8.30 27.01 0.21
CA SER A 53 9.76 27.09 0.24
C SER A 53 10.37 25.82 0.82
N LYS A 54 11.57 25.44 0.36
CA LYS A 54 12.30 24.28 0.90
C LYS A 54 13.80 24.58 0.94
N SER A 55 14.34 24.68 2.15
CA SER A 55 15.78 24.82 2.42
C SER A 55 16.30 23.52 2.99
N LEU A 56 16.88 22.67 2.15
CA LEU A 56 17.42 21.37 2.55
C LEU A 56 18.84 21.53 3.15
N SER A 57 18.89 21.94 4.41
CA SER A 57 20.12 22.04 5.21
C SER A 57 19.79 21.83 6.68
N VAL A 58 20.79 21.52 7.51
CA VAL A 58 20.58 21.44 8.97
C VAL A 58 20.12 22.80 9.48
N GLY A 59 18.97 22.83 10.18
CA GLY A 59 18.26 24.04 10.60
C GLY A 59 17.36 24.66 9.53
N GLY A 60 17.44 24.19 8.29
CA GLY A 60 16.59 24.61 7.19
C GLY A 60 15.16 24.09 7.33
N GLN A 61 14.22 24.74 6.64
CA GLN A 61 12.80 24.43 6.71
C GLN A 61 12.18 24.11 5.35
N TRP A 62 11.23 23.18 5.36
CA TRP A 62 10.26 22.98 4.29
C TRP A 62 8.89 23.49 4.75
N ARG A 63 8.38 24.51 4.05
CA ARG A 63 7.06 25.11 4.31
C ARG A 63 6.13 24.72 3.17
N TYR A 64 5.02 24.07 3.51
CA TYR A 64 4.09 23.54 2.52
C TYR A 64 2.67 23.52 3.07
N THR A 65 1.69 23.46 2.17
CA THR A 65 0.29 23.23 2.50
C THR A 65 -0.13 21.91 1.88
N MET A 66 -0.71 21.01 2.68
CA MET A 66 -1.45 19.87 2.14
C MET A 66 -2.91 20.28 1.97
N HIS A 67 -3.50 19.99 0.81
CA HIS A 67 -4.90 20.27 0.50
C HIS A 67 -5.70 18.98 0.61
N GLY A 68 -6.65 18.94 1.54
CA GLY A 68 -7.56 17.81 1.72
C GLY A 68 -8.57 17.69 0.57
N PRO A 69 -9.09 16.48 0.32
CA PRO A 69 -10.11 16.26 -0.72
C PRO A 69 -11.46 16.96 -0.40
N ASP A 70 -11.65 17.41 0.83
CA ASP A 70 -12.78 18.20 1.32
C ASP A 70 -12.57 19.72 1.12
N GLY A 71 -11.41 20.14 0.61
CA GLY A 71 -11.03 21.54 0.45
C GLY A 71 -10.40 22.17 1.69
N THR A 72 -10.18 21.40 2.77
CA THR A 72 -9.49 21.91 3.96
C THR A 72 -7.98 22.00 3.71
N ASP A 73 -7.38 23.15 4.06
CA ASP A 73 -5.94 23.38 3.94
C ASP A 73 -5.21 23.13 5.27
N TYR A 74 -4.11 22.38 5.19
CA TYR A 74 -3.26 22.04 6.33
C TYR A 74 -1.87 22.63 6.12
N PRO A 75 -1.60 23.86 6.64
CA PRO A 75 -0.26 24.44 6.60
C PRO A 75 0.68 23.63 7.48
N ASN A 76 1.92 23.45 7.02
CA ASN A 76 2.94 22.65 7.68
C ASN A 76 4.32 23.28 7.51
N ILE A 77 5.11 23.17 8.57
CA ILE A 77 6.54 23.48 8.59
C ILE A 77 7.26 22.22 9.06
N ALA A 78 8.20 21.74 8.25
CA ALA A 78 9.15 20.72 8.65
C ALA A 78 10.54 21.34 8.82
N THR A 79 11.20 21.07 9.94
CA THR A 79 12.56 21.61 10.24
C THR A 79 13.57 20.46 10.25
N TYR A 80 14.63 20.55 9.45
CA TYR A 80 15.65 19.50 9.32
C TYR A 80 16.72 19.61 10.42
N PHE A 81 17.12 18.49 11.00
CA PHE A 81 18.15 18.40 12.05
C PHE A 81 19.36 17.59 11.63
N GLU A 82 19.18 16.54 10.84
CA GLU A 82 20.26 15.71 10.30
C GLU A 82 19.96 15.34 8.86
N ILE A 83 20.96 15.44 8.00
CA ILE A 83 20.89 15.13 6.58
C ILE A 83 22.16 14.38 6.23
N GLU A 84 22.03 13.08 5.98
CA GLU A 84 23.09 12.23 5.45
C GLU A 84 22.59 11.66 4.13
N GLU A 85 23.16 12.17 3.03
CA GLU A 85 22.71 11.84 1.68
C GLU A 85 22.64 10.33 1.45
N HIS A 86 21.52 9.86 0.88
CA HIS A 86 21.23 8.44 0.63
C HIS A 86 21.20 7.53 1.86
N HIS A 87 21.20 8.09 3.08
CA HIS A 87 21.30 7.28 4.29
C HIS A 87 20.30 7.68 5.38
N LYS A 88 20.17 8.97 5.71
CA LYS A 88 19.40 9.41 6.87
C LYS A 88 18.81 10.81 6.72
N LEU A 89 17.55 10.97 7.15
CA LEU A 89 16.95 12.28 7.42
C LEU A 89 16.35 12.31 8.81
N VAL A 90 16.59 13.39 9.55
CA VAL A 90 15.90 13.69 10.80
C VAL A 90 15.25 15.06 10.67
N TYR A 91 13.94 15.14 10.88
CA TYR A 91 13.18 16.38 10.80
C TYR A 91 11.98 16.38 11.73
N ASP A 92 11.59 17.55 12.20
CA ASP A 92 10.32 17.73 12.90
C ASP A 92 9.20 17.93 11.88
N HIS A 93 7.99 17.46 12.19
CA HIS A 93 6.83 17.50 11.29
C HIS A 93 5.58 18.04 12.00
N GLY A 94 4.71 18.69 11.23
CA GLY A 94 3.39 19.14 11.70
C GLY A 94 3.38 20.47 12.45
N ALA A 95 4.48 21.24 12.42
CA ALA A 95 4.47 22.59 12.98
C ALA A 95 3.70 23.56 12.08
N THR A 96 3.21 24.65 12.66
CA THR A 96 2.71 25.82 11.94
C THR A 96 3.42 27.07 12.45
N ASP A 97 3.05 28.25 11.98
CA ASP A 97 3.55 29.50 12.56
C ASP A 97 3.08 29.71 14.01
N ASP A 98 1.95 29.11 14.37
CA ASP A 98 1.30 29.29 15.68
C ASP A 98 1.46 28.08 16.61
N THR A 99 1.87 26.93 16.09
CA THR A 99 1.95 25.67 16.84
C THR A 99 3.29 24.96 16.66
N PRO A 100 3.84 24.35 17.73
CA PRO A 100 5.06 23.57 17.63
C PRO A 100 4.84 22.31 16.78
N ALA A 101 5.94 21.65 16.43
CA ALA A 101 5.89 20.37 15.74
C ALA A 101 5.16 19.30 16.55
N LEU A 102 4.44 18.42 15.85
CA LEU A 102 3.69 17.33 16.45
C LEU A 102 4.62 16.19 16.89
N PHE A 103 5.64 15.90 16.09
CA PHE A 103 6.58 14.82 16.33
C PHE A 103 7.88 14.96 15.53
N ARG A 104 8.91 14.26 15.96
CA ARG A 104 10.18 14.12 15.24
C ARG A 104 10.16 12.86 14.40
N VAL A 105 10.52 12.98 13.12
CA VAL A 105 10.71 11.85 12.22
C VAL A 105 12.21 11.58 12.08
N THR A 106 12.58 10.31 12.19
CA THR A 106 13.87 9.78 11.75
C THR A 106 13.61 8.73 10.69
N VAL A 107 14.20 8.90 9.51
CA VAL A 107 14.13 7.92 8.42
C VAL A 107 15.53 7.50 8.03
N PHE A 108 15.73 6.19 7.90
CA PHE A 108 16.92 5.56 7.36
C PHE A 108 16.61 4.94 6.00
N PHE A 109 17.58 5.01 5.10
CA PHE A 109 17.54 4.40 3.78
C PHE A 109 18.72 3.43 3.66
N THR A 110 18.41 2.14 3.47
CA THR A 110 19.42 1.08 3.30
C THR A 110 19.26 0.45 1.93
N ALA A 111 20.30 0.54 1.10
CA ALA A 111 20.31 -0.14 -0.20
C ALA A 111 20.40 -1.66 -0.02
N ILE A 112 19.49 -2.39 -0.65
CA ILE A 112 19.47 -3.86 -0.70
C ILE A 112 19.43 -4.29 -2.17
N GLY A 113 20.61 -4.43 -2.77
CA GLY A 113 20.72 -4.67 -4.21
C GLY A 113 20.13 -3.50 -5.00
N LYS A 114 19.07 -3.76 -5.78
CA LYS A 114 18.32 -2.73 -6.53
C LYS A 114 17.12 -2.15 -5.77
N LYS A 115 16.86 -2.64 -4.56
CA LYS A 115 15.77 -2.21 -3.69
C LYS A 115 16.30 -1.28 -2.60
N THR A 116 15.40 -0.59 -1.92
CA THR A 116 15.71 0.24 -0.75
C THR A 116 14.81 -0.15 0.40
N LEU A 117 15.40 -0.53 1.52
CA LEU A 117 14.71 -0.64 2.80
C LEU A 117 14.65 0.75 3.43
N MET A 118 13.44 1.26 3.63
CA MET A 118 13.16 2.48 4.37
C MET A 118 12.65 2.11 5.76
N GLU A 119 13.32 2.61 6.77
CA GLU A 119 12.91 2.48 8.16
C GLU A 119 12.60 3.86 8.73
N MET A 120 11.38 4.06 9.20
CA MET A 120 10.94 5.34 9.75
C MET A 120 10.46 5.18 11.18
N THR A 121 10.87 6.11 12.03
CA THR A 121 10.34 6.29 13.38
C THR A 121 9.78 7.69 13.54
N MET A 122 8.54 7.78 14.01
CA MET A 122 7.88 9.01 14.45
C MET A 122 7.91 9.01 15.98
N ALA A 123 8.69 9.90 16.59
CA ALA A 123 8.82 10.05 18.03
C ALA A 123 7.93 11.18 18.53
N LEU A 124 6.94 10.83 19.34
CA LEU A 124 5.97 11.76 19.91
C LEU A 124 6.33 12.12 21.35
N ALA A 125 5.79 13.23 21.85
CA ALA A 125 6.09 13.70 23.21
C ALA A 125 5.69 12.69 24.30
N THR A 126 4.57 11.98 24.11
CA THR A 126 4.05 11.00 25.08
C THR A 126 3.49 9.75 24.41
N PRO A 127 3.34 8.63 25.15
CA PRO A 127 2.66 7.42 24.65
C PRO A 127 1.21 7.67 24.24
N GLU A 128 0.49 8.54 24.94
CA GLU A 128 -0.90 8.90 24.62
C GLU A 128 -0.99 9.65 23.29
N ALA A 129 -0.05 10.58 23.05
CA ALA A 129 0.05 11.25 21.75
C ALA A 129 0.30 10.23 20.63
N ALA A 130 1.18 9.24 20.86
CA ALA A 130 1.43 8.17 19.90
C ALA A 130 0.17 7.32 19.62
N ALA A 131 -0.61 6.98 20.67
CA ALA A 131 -1.86 6.25 20.51
C ALA A 131 -2.89 7.05 19.69
N GLN A 132 -3.03 8.35 19.97
CA GLN A 132 -3.92 9.25 19.22
C GLN A 132 -3.48 9.36 17.75
N THR A 133 -2.19 9.57 17.49
CA THR A 133 -1.66 9.64 16.12
C THR A 133 -1.87 8.34 15.36
N ARG A 134 -1.73 7.15 15.98
CA ARG A 134 -2.07 5.87 15.33
C ARG A 134 -3.55 5.81 14.92
N GLN A 135 -4.45 6.32 15.74
CA GLN A 135 -5.88 6.39 15.42
C GLN A 135 -6.15 7.33 14.25
N PHE A 136 -5.54 8.51 14.24
CA PHE A 136 -5.65 9.45 13.12
C PHE A 136 -5.09 8.86 11.83
N ILE A 137 -3.94 8.18 11.87
CA ILE A 137 -3.37 7.46 10.73
C ILE A 137 -4.39 6.45 10.19
N LYS A 138 -4.96 5.59 11.06
CA LYS A 138 -5.99 4.61 10.64
C LYS A 138 -7.20 5.29 9.98
N GLN A 139 -7.67 6.41 10.53
CA GLN A 139 -8.80 7.17 9.98
C GLN A 139 -8.48 7.88 8.66
N ALA A 140 -7.25 8.36 8.48
CA ALA A 140 -6.78 9.07 7.30
C ALA A 140 -6.36 8.13 6.14
N GLY A 141 -6.80 6.87 6.16
CA GLY A 141 -6.47 5.89 5.11
C GLY A 141 -5.20 5.07 5.40
N GLY A 142 -4.75 5.04 6.65
CA GLY A 142 -3.66 4.19 7.11
C GLY A 142 -2.34 4.53 6.43
N GLU A 143 -1.85 3.58 5.65
CA GLU A 143 -0.52 3.58 5.03
C GLU A 143 -0.50 4.29 3.65
N ALA A 144 -1.61 4.94 3.27
CA ALA A 144 -1.85 5.49 1.95
C ALA A 144 -0.76 6.43 1.41
N THR A 145 -0.10 7.22 2.27
CA THR A 145 1.03 8.08 1.85
C THR A 145 2.18 7.24 1.31
N TRP A 146 2.49 6.13 1.99
CA TRP A 146 3.60 5.24 1.63
C TRP A 146 3.26 4.32 0.47
N ASP A 147 1.97 4.00 0.31
CA ASP A 147 1.44 3.34 -0.89
C ASP A 147 1.64 4.22 -2.12
N ARG A 148 1.22 5.50 -2.06
CA ARG A 148 1.46 6.47 -3.15
C ARG A 148 2.93 6.63 -3.46
N PHE A 149 3.79 6.57 -2.44
CA PHE A 149 5.23 6.65 -2.65
C PHE A 149 5.77 5.44 -3.43
N ALA A 150 5.31 4.22 -3.12
CA ALA A 150 5.65 3.03 -3.90
C ALA A 150 5.18 3.14 -5.36
N GLU A 151 3.97 3.65 -5.57
CA GLU A 151 3.40 3.87 -6.91
C GLU A 151 4.20 4.89 -7.72
N TYR A 152 4.56 6.01 -7.09
CA TYR A 152 5.38 7.05 -7.71
C TYR A 152 6.75 6.52 -8.12
N LEU A 153 7.42 5.78 -7.22
CA LEU A 153 8.72 5.19 -7.53
C LEU A 153 8.63 4.22 -8.71
N ALA A 154 7.62 3.35 -8.76
CA ALA A 154 7.43 2.44 -9.88
C ALA A 154 7.24 3.17 -11.22
N GLU A 155 6.54 4.30 -11.21
CA GLU A 155 6.37 5.14 -12.41
C GLU A 155 7.71 5.78 -12.83
N GLN A 156 8.48 6.31 -11.87
CA GLN A 156 9.76 6.97 -12.16
C GLN A 156 10.87 6.00 -12.58
N THR A 157 10.93 4.81 -11.99
CA THR A 157 12.07 3.89 -12.18
C THR A 157 11.79 2.77 -13.17
N GLU A 158 10.53 2.38 -13.36
CA GLU A 158 10.13 1.29 -14.25
C GLU A 158 9.16 1.73 -15.36
N SER A 159 8.69 2.98 -15.35
CA SER A 159 7.60 3.45 -16.25
C SER A 159 6.34 2.58 -16.16
N LYS A 160 6.05 2.06 -14.95
CA LYS A 160 4.87 1.23 -14.69
C LYS A 160 3.87 1.94 -13.81
N HIS A 161 2.60 1.88 -14.20
CA HIS A 161 1.50 2.32 -13.36
C HIS A 161 1.04 1.17 -12.48
N ARG A 162 1.38 1.23 -11.20
CA ARG A 162 0.94 0.29 -10.17
C ARG A 162 -0.09 0.91 -9.25
N PHE A 163 -0.98 0.10 -8.73
CA PHE A 163 -1.77 0.38 -7.54
C PHE A 163 -1.19 -0.42 -6.38
N VAL A 164 -0.91 0.23 -5.25
CA VAL A 164 -0.36 -0.41 -4.04
C VAL A 164 -1.29 -0.14 -2.87
N ILE A 165 -1.52 -1.15 -2.02
CA ILE A 165 -2.19 -0.96 -0.74
C ILE A 165 -1.54 -1.83 0.34
N ASN A 166 -1.23 -1.21 1.47
CA ASN A 166 -0.65 -1.88 2.63
C ASN A 166 -1.63 -1.90 3.81
N ARG A 167 -1.70 -3.04 4.53
CA ARG A 167 -2.38 -3.12 5.83
C ARG A 167 -1.76 -4.18 6.72
N SER A 168 -1.64 -3.87 8.02
CA SER A 168 -1.20 -4.83 9.03
C SER A 168 -2.40 -5.46 9.74
N PHE A 169 -2.29 -6.75 10.02
CA PHE A 169 -3.29 -7.56 10.70
C PHE A 169 -2.66 -8.29 11.88
N ASP A 170 -3.42 -8.46 12.96
CA ASP A 170 -2.97 -9.14 14.19
C ASP A 170 -3.11 -10.66 14.04
N THR A 171 -2.28 -11.24 13.16
CA THR A 171 -2.16 -12.68 12.97
C THR A 171 -0.76 -13.06 12.49
N SER A 172 -0.40 -14.33 12.64
CA SER A 172 0.88 -14.87 12.18
C SER A 172 0.98 -14.87 10.64
N ILE A 173 2.21 -14.84 10.11
CA ILE A 173 2.43 -14.84 8.66
C ILE A 173 1.93 -16.13 7.99
N GLU A 174 2.02 -17.27 8.69
CA GLU A 174 1.51 -18.56 8.21
C GLU A 174 -0.01 -18.55 8.10
N THR A 175 -0.69 -18.04 9.13
CA THR A 175 -2.15 -17.87 9.09
C THR A 175 -2.55 -16.92 7.96
N MET A 176 -1.83 -15.80 7.81
CA MET A 176 -2.11 -14.84 6.75
C MET A 176 -1.93 -15.46 5.35
N TYR A 177 -0.88 -16.25 5.15
CA TYR A 177 -0.68 -16.97 3.91
C TYR A 177 -1.81 -17.97 3.65
N ASP A 178 -2.24 -18.72 4.66
CA ASP A 178 -3.34 -19.68 4.58
C ASP A 178 -4.67 -19.02 4.19
N VAL A 179 -5.01 -17.87 4.79
CA VAL A 179 -6.28 -17.17 4.48
C VAL A 179 -6.34 -16.59 3.08
N TRP A 180 -5.18 -16.39 2.45
CA TRP A 180 -5.05 -15.97 1.05
C TRP A 180 -5.03 -17.15 0.06
N THR A 181 -4.47 -18.29 0.47
CA THR A 181 -4.16 -19.41 -0.46
C THR A 181 -5.09 -20.60 -0.34
N LYS A 182 -6.02 -20.61 0.62
CA LYS A 182 -7.08 -21.63 0.72
C LYS A 182 -8.42 -21.05 0.30
N ALA A 183 -9.07 -21.70 -0.66
CA ALA A 183 -10.35 -21.28 -1.24
C ALA A 183 -11.45 -21.00 -0.19
N ASP A 184 -11.54 -21.85 0.83
CA ASP A 184 -12.55 -21.75 1.90
C ASP A 184 -12.36 -20.51 2.78
N HIS A 185 -11.13 -20.03 2.95
CA HIS A 185 -10.85 -18.79 3.68
C HIS A 185 -11.01 -17.58 2.76
N PHE A 186 -10.38 -17.62 1.59
CA PHE A 186 -10.33 -16.50 0.66
C PHE A 186 -11.71 -16.01 0.23
N SER A 187 -12.62 -16.95 -0.04
CA SER A 187 -14.00 -16.67 -0.46
C SER A 187 -14.86 -15.96 0.61
N LYS A 188 -14.45 -15.98 1.90
CA LYS A 188 -15.21 -15.35 2.99
C LYS A 188 -15.02 -13.86 3.07
N TRP A 189 -13.83 -13.36 2.69
CA TRP A 189 -13.45 -11.97 2.93
C TRP A 189 -13.13 -11.19 1.67
N LEU A 190 -12.72 -11.81 0.56
CA LEU A 190 -12.39 -11.08 -0.67
C LEU A 190 -13.57 -10.38 -1.38
N PRO A 191 -14.75 -11.00 -1.62
CA PRO A 191 -15.75 -10.43 -2.53
C PRO A 191 -16.22 -9.04 -2.07
N PRO A 192 -16.68 -8.13 -2.95
CA PRO A 192 -17.20 -6.84 -2.50
C PRO A 192 -18.33 -6.99 -1.47
N THR A 193 -18.54 -5.97 -0.62
CA THR A 193 -19.66 -5.97 0.32
C THR A 193 -20.99 -6.17 -0.41
N GLY A 194 -21.80 -7.13 0.05
CA GLY A 194 -23.04 -7.52 -0.60
C GLY A 194 -22.90 -8.62 -1.66
N PHE A 195 -21.67 -9.09 -1.95
CA PHE A 195 -21.41 -10.22 -2.83
C PHE A 195 -20.92 -11.45 -2.04
N THR A 196 -21.29 -12.63 -2.52
CA THR A 196 -20.67 -13.91 -2.15
C THR A 196 -19.69 -14.34 -3.23
N MET A 197 -18.73 -15.19 -2.86
CA MET A 197 -17.78 -15.79 -3.79
C MET A 197 -17.81 -17.31 -3.64
N GLU A 198 -17.77 -18.02 -4.76
CA GLU A 198 -17.69 -19.49 -4.81
C GLU A 198 -16.67 -19.90 -5.86
N PHE A 199 -15.74 -20.77 -5.47
CA PHE A 199 -14.84 -21.42 -6.42
C PHE A 199 -15.56 -22.59 -7.09
N MET A 200 -15.70 -22.52 -8.41
CA MET A 200 -16.19 -23.64 -9.22
C MET A 200 -15.07 -24.63 -9.54
N ARG A 201 -13.83 -24.13 -9.58
CA ARG A 201 -12.60 -24.91 -9.67
C ARG A 201 -11.50 -24.17 -8.92
N ALA A 202 -10.74 -24.89 -8.10
CA ALA A 202 -9.64 -24.33 -7.32
C ALA A 202 -8.42 -25.23 -7.40
N ASP A 203 -7.50 -24.91 -8.30
CA ASP A 203 -6.20 -25.57 -8.43
C ASP A 203 -5.10 -24.59 -7.96
N LEU A 204 -4.98 -24.46 -6.64
CA LEU A 204 -4.17 -23.45 -5.95
C LEU A 204 -2.73 -23.95 -5.74
N HIS A 205 -1.96 -24.01 -6.82
CA HIS A 205 -0.52 -24.23 -6.79
C HIS A 205 0.17 -23.39 -7.88
N GLU A 206 1.49 -23.27 -7.83
CA GLU A 206 2.25 -22.59 -8.88
C GLU A 206 2.03 -23.24 -10.25
N GLY A 207 1.62 -22.46 -11.25
CA GLY A 207 1.19 -22.92 -12.57
C GLY A 207 -0.26 -23.43 -12.64
N GLY A 208 -0.96 -23.53 -11.51
CA GLY A 208 -2.37 -23.90 -11.43
C GLY A 208 -3.30 -22.74 -11.78
N SER A 209 -4.61 -23.03 -11.87
CA SER A 209 -5.63 -22.00 -12.11
C SER A 209 -6.89 -22.22 -11.30
N SER A 210 -7.61 -21.14 -11.03
CA SER A 210 -8.92 -21.18 -10.41
C SER A 210 -9.97 -20.49 -11.27
N PHE A 211 -11.21 -20.92 -11.09
CA PHE A 211 -12.39 -20.36 -11.71
C PHE A 211 -13.44 -20.15 -10.62
N TYR A 212 -13.95 -18.93 -10.51
CA TYR A 212 -14.85 -18.54 -9.45
C TYR A 212 -15.99 -17.67 -9.99
N LYS A 213 -17.10 -17.67 -9.26
CA LYS A 213 -18.20 -16.74 -9.46
C LYS A 213 -18.35 -15.84 -8.25
N MET A 214 -18.75 -14.60 -8.49
CA MET A 214 -19.21 -13.66 -7.48
C MET A 214 -20.63 -13.23 -7.79
N SER A 215 -21.52 -13.25 -6.81
CA SER A 215 -22.94 -12.87 -7.01
C SER A 215 -23.49 -12.10 -5.81
N ASN A 216 -24.43 -11.20 -6.07
CA ASN A 216 -25.21 -10.52 -5.03
C ASN A 216 -26.54 -11.23 -4.70
N GLY A 217 -26.74 -12.46 -5.19
CA GLY A 217 -27.95 -13.25 -4.96
C GLY A 217 -29.21 -12.73 -5.66
N SER A 218 -29.08 -11.66 -6.46
CA SER A 218 -30.18 -11.08 -7.24
C SER A 218 -29.87 -11.18 -8.73
N ASN A 219 -29.41 -10.10 -9.38
CA ASN A 219 -29.32 -9.99 -10.84
C ASN A 219 -27.88 -9.82 -11.35
N VAL A 220 -26.88 -9.75 -10.49
CA VAL A 220 -25.48 -9.58 -10.90
C VAL A 220 -24.69 -10.81 -10.52
N THR A 221 -24.19 -11.49 -11.55
CA THR A 221 -23.22 -12.58 -11.42
C THR A 221 -22.04 -12.27 -12.31
N MET A 222 -20.84 -12.36 -11.76
CA MET A 222 -19.59 -12.15 -12.46
C MET A 222 -18.74 -13.39 -12.32
N TYR A 223 -18.06 -13.76 -13.41
CA TYR A 223 -17.13 -14.87 -13.42
C TYR A 223 -15.72 -14.34 -13.60
N GLY A 224 -14.79 -14.94 -12.87
CA GLY A 224 -13.38 -14.62 -12.94
C GLY A 224 -12.55 -15.88 -12.91
N ARG A 225 -11.40 -15.81 -13.59
CA ARG A 225 -10.39 -16.86 -13.53
C ARG A 225 -9.08 -16.26 -13.06
N ALA A 226 -8.32 -17.03 -12.30
CA ALA A 226 -6.98 -16.67 -11.87
C ALA A 226 -5.96 -17.73 -12.29
N PHE A 227 -4.78 -17.29 -12.67
CA PHE A 227 -3.63 -18.16 -12.98
C PHE A 227 -2.49 -17.84 -12.02
N TYR A 228 -2.03 -18.82 -11.26
CA TYR A 228 -1.06 -18.64 -10.19
C TYR A 228 0.37 -18.71 -10.75
N LEU A 229 1.04 -17.57 -10.82
CA LEU A 229 2.39 -17.44 -11.37
C LEU A 229 3.47 -17.84 -10.36
N GLU A 230 3.26 -17.53 -9.07
CA GLU A 230 4.19 -17.82 -7.99
C GLU A 230 3.40 -18.08 -6.70
N MET A 231 3.75 -19.14 -5.97
CA MET A 231 3.18 -19.42 -4.65
C MET A 231 4.29 -19.83 -3.69
N LYS A 232 4.90 -18.85 -3.03
CA LYS A 232 6.03 -19.05 -2.13
C LYS A 232 5.61 -18.84 -0.68
N ARG A 233 5.31 -19.93 0.02
CA ARG A 233 5.00 -19.89 1.45
C ARG A 233 6.23 -19.45 2.29
N PRO A 234 6.04 -18.59 3.32
CA PRO A 234 4.83 -17.85 3.68
C PRO A 234 4.80 -16.43 3.10
N ASP A 235 5.77 -16.08 2.24
CA ASP A 235 6.11 -14.68 1.96
C ASP A 235 5.38 -14.06 0.77
N ARG A 236 4.94 -14.87 -0.21
CA ARG A 236 4.57 -14.31 -1.53
C ARG A 236 3.56 -15.14 -2.32
N LEU A 237 2.65 -14.43 -2.97
CA LEU A 237 1.67 -14.96 -3.92
C LEU A 237 1.59 -14.01 -5.12
N VAL A 238 1.72 -14.56 -6.33
CA VAL A 238 1.56 -13.80 -7.58
C VAL A 238 0.57 -14.55 -8.48
N TYR A 239 -0.46 -13.86 -8.95
CA TYR A 239 -1.41 -14.43 -9.91
C TYR A 239 -1.92 -13.38 -10.88
N THR A 240 -2.30 -13.80 -12.08
CA THR A 240 -3.10 -12.98 -12.98
C THR A 240 -4.57 -13.27 -12.79
N GLN A 241 -5.41 -12.28 -13.06
CA GLN A 241 -6.85 -12.34 -12.97
C GLN A 241 -7.47 -11.77 -14.24
N GLN A 242 -8.50 -12.44 -14.75
CA GLN A 242 -9.27 -12.03 -15.91
C GLN A 242 -10.76 -12.24 -15.65
N PHE A 243 -11.60 -11.34 -16.17
CA PHE A 243 -13.03 -11.59 -16.28
C PHE A 243 -13.30 -12.63 -17.38
N CYS A 244 -14.28 -13.48 -17.14
CA CYS A 244 -14.71 -14.49 -18.11
C CYS A 244 -16.23 -14.69 -18.07
N ASP A 245 -16.76 -15.52 -18.96
CA ASP A 245 -18.13 -16.02 -18.90
C ASP A 245 -18.22 -17.34 -18.09
N GLU A 246 -19.41 -17.94 -18.03
CA GLU A 246 -19.64 -19.21 -17.34
C GLU A 246 -18.93 -20.42 -17.97
N HIS A 247 -18.36 -20.24 -19.17
CA HIS A 247 -17.60 -21.24 -19.92
C HIS A 247 -16.09 -20.93 -19.95
N GLU A 248 -15.62 -20.01 -19.09
CA GLU A 248 -14.23 -19.58 -18.97
C GLU A 248 -13.66 -18.86 -20.21
N ASN A 249 -14.52 -18.41 -21.14
CA ASN A 249 -14.09 -17.54 -22.24
C ASN A 249 -13.83 -16.14 -21.71
N ILE A 250 -12.71 -15.53 -22.12
CA ILE A 250 -12.34 -14.17 -21.70
C ILE A 250 -13.47 -13.21 -22.07
N SER A 251 -13.87 -12.41 -21.09
CA SER A 251 -14.91 -11.40 -21.24
C SER A 251 -14.45 -10.09 -20.59
N ARG A 252 -15.26 -9.03 -20.74
CA ARG A 252 -15.00 -7.73 -20.09
C ARG A 252 -15.98 -7.52 -18.96
N HIS A 253 -15.58 -6.72 -17.97
CA HIS A 253 -16.46 -6.33 -16.89
C HIS A 253 -17.68 -5.58 -17.45
N PRO A 254 -18.93 -5.99 -17.16
CA PRO A 254 -20.12 -5.39 -17.78
C PRO A 254 -20.28 -3.89 -17.55
N MET A 255 -19.78 -3.38 -16.42
CA MET A 255 -19.84 -1.96 -16.06
C MET A 255 -18.53 -1.21 -16.27
N ALA A 256 -17.47 -1.89 -16.73
CA ALA A 256 -16.15 -1.31 -16.95
C ALA A 256 -15.52 -1.92 -18.22
N PRO A 257 -16.09 -1.64 -19.42
CA PRO A 257 -15.67 -2.29 -20.65
C PRO A 257 -14.23 -1.95 -21.06
N THR A 258 -13.71 -0.80 -20.60
CA THR A 258 -12.33 -0.36 -20.79
C THR A 258 -11.42 -0.79 -19.65
N TRP A 259 -11.84 -1.68 -18.74
CA TRP A 259 -10.93 -2.21 -17.73
C TRP A 259 -9.87 -3.11 -18.40
N PRO A 260 -8.58 -3.05 -18.00
CA PRO A 260 -7.55 -3.93 -18.55
C PRO A 260 -7.97 -5.40 -18.51
N GLU A 261 -7.69 -6.12 -19.59
CA GLU A 261 -8.12 -7.52 -19.73
C GLU A 261 -7.53 -8.42 -18.65
N THR A 262 -6.24 -8.21 -18.38
CA THR A 262 -5.46 -9.01 -17.45
C THR A 262 -4.84 -8.11 -16.40
N MET A 263 -5.21 -8.38 -15.14
CA MET A 263 -4.60 -7.74 -13.98
C MET A 263 -3.66 -8.72 -13.31
N GLN A 264 -2.42 -8.31 -13.03
CA GLN A 264 -1.54 -9.06 -12.15
C GLN A 264 -1.73 -8.56 -10.71
N THR A 265 -1.89 -9.51 -9.79
CA THR A 265 -1.86 -9.29 -8.35
C THR A 265 -0.61 -9.91 -7.76
N THR A 266 0.22 -9.07 -7.15
CA THR A 266 1.32 -9.51 -6.28
C THR A 266 0.94 -9.22 -4.84
N VAL A 267 1.05 -10.23 -4.00
CA VAL A 267 0.78 -10.15 -2.56
C VAL A 267 2.06 -10.52 -1.84
N GLU A 268 2.58 -9.60 -1.05
CA GLU A 268 3.73 -9.83 -0.19
C GLU A 268 3.29 -9.82 1.27
N PHE A 269 3.69 -10.85 2.00
CA PHE A 269 3.46 -11.00 3.43
C PHE A 269 4.76 -10.69 4.17
N THR A 270 4.71 -9.77 5.13
CA THR A 270 5.87 -9.42 5.95
C THR A 270 5.51 -9.55 7.42
N ALA A 271 6.25 -10.38 8.15
CA ALA A 271 6.10 -10.48 9.59
C ALA A 271 6.59 -9.19 10.26
N GLU A 272 5.70 -8.53 11.03
CA GLU A 272 6.03 -7.35 11.86
C GLU A 272 6.15 -7.73 13.35
N GLY A 273 5.97 -9.00 13.67
CA GLY A 273 6.02 -9.59 15.00
C GLY A 273 5.52 -11.03 14.95
N GLU A 274 5.53 -11.74 16.09
CA GLU A 274 5.09 -13.14 16.15
C GLU A 274 3.63 -13.32 15.69
N ASN A 275 2.75 -12.39 16.07
CA ASN A 275 1.32 -12.40 15.73
C ASN A 275 0.90 -11.12 14.99
N ARG A 276 1.76 -10.61 14.11
CA ARG A 276 1.43 -9.44 13.30
C ARG A 276 2.04 -9.56 11.92
N THR A 277 1.20 -9.41 10.90
CA THR A 277 1.60 -9.53 9.50
C THR A 277 1.12 -8.34 8.71
N ARG A 278 2.03 -7.70 7.98
CA ARG A 278 1.70 -6.73 6.94
C ARG A 278 1.45 -7.44 5.62
N VAL A 279 0.35 -7.08 4.98
CA VAL A 279 0.02 -7.48 3.62
C VAL A 279 0.24 -6.28 2.71
N THR A 280 1.07 -6.46 1.68
CA THR A 280 1.24 -5.52 0.58
C THR A 280 0.59 -6.09 -0.65
N VAL A 281 -0.45 -5.44 -1.18
CA VAL A 281 -1.04 -5.81 -2.46
C VAL A 281 -0.59 -4.81 -3.51
N THR A 282 0.00 -5.33 -4.58
CA THR A 282 0.33 -4.58 -5.80
C THR A 282 -0.52 -5.09 -6.95
N TRP A 283 -1.24 -4.17 -7.60
CA TRP A 283 -1.99 -4.39 -8.83
C TRP A 283 -1.37 -3.64 -10.00
N GLU A 284 -1.21 -4.34 -11.12
CA GLU A 284 -0.74 -3.74 -12.36
C GLU A 284 -1.40 -4.41 -13.57
N PRO A 285 -1.77 -3.63 -14.62
CA PRO A 285 -2.23 -4.20 -15.87
C PRO A 285 -1.05 -4.86 -16.60
N VAL A 286 -1.27 -6.03 -17.20
CA VAL A 286 -0.23 -6.80 -17.90
C VAL A 286 -0.74 -7.34 -19.24
N GLY A 287 0.20 -7.66 -20.14
CA GLY A 287 -0.11 -8.10 -21.50
C GLY A 287 -0.17 -6.94 -22.50
N ASP A 288 -1.01 -7.06 -23.51
CA ASP A 288 -1.24 -6.03 -24.53
C ASP A 288 -2.25 -4.98 -24.02
N VAL A 289 -1.78 -4.11 -23.13
CA VAL A 289 -2.60 -3.08 -22.47
C VAL A 289 -2.74 -1.87 -23.38
N LYS A 290 -3.98 -1.52 -23.74
CA LYS A 290 -4.27 -0.35 -24.55
C LYS A 290 -4.22 0.94 -23.73
N ASP A 291 -4.03 2.08 -24.41
CA ASP A 291 -3.97 3.38 -23.73
C ASP A 291 -5.27 3.71 -22.98
N ASP A 292 -6.43 3.46 -23.57
CA ASP A 292 -7.72 3.66 -22.91
C ASP A 292 -7.91 2.75 -21.68
N GLU A 293 -7.40 1.52 -21.74
CA GLU A 293 -7.37 0.59 -20.61
C GLU A 293 -6.47 1.08 -19.47
N LEU A 294 -5.28 1.58 -19.83
CA LEU A 294 -4.33 2.14 -18.87
C LEU A 294 -4.91 3.40 -18.20
N GLN A 295 -5.53 4.30 -18.97
CA GLN A 295 -6.17 5.49 -18.42
C GLN A 295 -7.35 5.13 -17.51
N ALA A 296 -8.13 4.09 -17.86
CA ALA A 296 -9.19 3.58 -16.99
C ALA A 296 -8.62 3.07 -15.66
N PHE A 297 -7.54 2.28 -15.70
CA PHE A 297 -6.85 1.81 -14.49
C PHE A 297 -6.38 2.96 -13.60
N ILE A 298 -5.73 3.98 -14.18
CA ILE A 298 -5.23 5.15 -13.45
C ILE A 298 -6.39 5.92 -12.80
N LYS A 299 -7.48 6.15 -13.54
CA LYS A 299 -8.66 6.90 -13.06
C LYS A 299 -9.37 6.19 -11.91
N GLU A 300 -9.39 4.87 -11.91
CA GLU A 300 -10.12 4.06 -10.93
C GLU A 300 -9.33 3.78 -9.63
N ARG A 301 -8.15 4.39 -9.42
CA ARG A 301 -7.37 4.22 -8.17
C ARG A 301 -8.17 4.48 -6.88
N ARG A 302 -9.08 5.46 -6.92
CA ARG A 302 -9.99 5.71 -5.80
C ARG A 302 -10.96 4.55 -5.58
N GLY A 303 -11.55 4.02 -6.66
CA GLY A 303 -12.42 2.83 -6.61
C GLY A 303 -11.68 1.61 -6.07
N MET A 304 -10.47 1.35 -6.56
CA MET A 304 -9.60 0.27 -6.09
C MET A 304 -9.29 0.39 -4.59
N THR A 305 -9.00 1.60 -4.11
CA THR A 305 -8.75 1.85 -2.69
C THR A 305 -9.97 1.50 -1.84
N MET A 306 -11.16 1.96 -2.24
CA MET A 306 -12.40 1.66 -1.50
C MET A 306 -12.70 0.15 -1.51
N GLY A 307 -12.55 -0.51 -2.66
CA GLY A 307 -12.78 -1.94 -2.81
C GLY A 307 -11.85 -2.79 -1.94
N TRP A 308 -10.54 -2.52 -1.97
CA TRP A 308 -9.57 -3.22 -1.14
C TRP A 308 -9.73 -2.92 0.35
N THR A 309 -10.00 -1.65 0.72
CA THR A 309 -10.28 -1.31 2.12
C THR A 309 -11.46 -2.11 2.66
N GLY A 310 -12.57 -2.21 1.93
CA GLY A 310 -13.72 -3.01 2.35
C GLY A 310 -13.42 -4.51 2.44
N SER A 311 -12.59 -5.03 1.53
CA SER A 311 -12.14 -6.44 1.58
C SER A 311 -11.24 -6.70 2.79
N PHE A 312 -10.34 -5.77 3.09
CA PHE A 312 -9.46 -5.82 4.25
C PHE A 312 -10.21 -5.64 5.58
N ASP A 313 -11.25 -4.81 5.64
CA ASP A 313 -12.10 -4.71 6.83
C ASP A 313 -12.78 -6.05 7.12
N LYS A 314 -13.25 -6.75 6.08
CA LYS A 314 -13.82 -8.10 6.22
C LYS A 314 -12.77 -9.14 6.61
N LEU A 315 -11.53 -9.00 6.12
CA LEU A 315 -10.42 -9.87 6.54
C LEU A 315 -10.06 -9.66 8.01
N GLU A 316 -10.00 -8.41 8.48
CA GLU A 316 -9.76 -8.05 9.90
C GLU A 316 -10.85 -8.67 10.80
N ALA A 317 -12.12 -8.55 10.40
CA ALA A 317 -13.24 -9.18 11.11
C ALA A 317 -13.17 -10.72 11.08
N TYR A 318 -12.81 -11.30 9.93
CA TYR A 318 -12.68 -12.75 9.75
C TYR A 318 -11.60 -13.35 10.65
N LEU A 319 -10.42 -12.71 10.70
CA LEU A 319 -9.30 -13.13 11.55
C LEU A 319 -9.60 -12.98 13.04
N SER A 320 -10.41 -11.99 13.42
CA SER A 320 -10.81 -11.77 14.82
C SER A 320 -11.83 -12.80 15.32
N ALA A 321 -12.50 -13.50 14.41
CA ALA A 321 -13.54 -14.49 14.72
C ALA A 321 -13.04 -15.95 14.62
N ALA A 322 -11.84 -16.18 14.09
CA ALA A 322 -11.23 -17.48 13.87
C ALA A 322 -10.38 -17.95 15.06
#